data_AF-A0A8X6TES3-F1
#
_entry.id   AF-A0A8X6TES3-F1
#
_cell.length_a   1.000
_cell.length_b   1.000
_cell.length_c   1.000
_cell.angle_alpha   90.00
_cell.angle_beta   90.00
_cell.angle_gamma   90.00
#
_symmetry.space_group_name_H-M   'P 1'
#
loop_
_entity.id
_entity.type
_entity.pdbx_description
1 polymer ?
#
loop_
_entity_poly.entity_id
_entity_poly.type
_entity_poly.pdbx_seq_one_letter_code
_entity_poly.pdbx_strand_id
1 'polypeptide(L)'
;MRLTWKLFKIIIFMACVACFSWQSANFFELYFSFPTATSIELTYPEVLKKPAVTLCNNNPVKREKFCAEYSHLCQKPNNLTEFCKRHPYFCIDDVSDLVIPKLGYYVNNSAHEVRNAIMEIYIHSSIKSMVRGSLSWTVPFDDRTVRIDYMNEFYITIREQETLYPWTIPHILLSVHSPFEPVNPFEEGEFLQLGYRYILNIRMEEVHLLESPYQTNCKDYNNVWKENNKTGPRSQEVLFVPTLDSYLEANSTIHYISLVNIRILYRCVKKGARLIIISYARIVKKD
;
A
#
# COMPACT_ATOMS: atom_id res chain seq x y z
N MET A 1 37.16 -23.60 69.98
CA MET A 1 36.78 -22.28 69.43
C MET A 1 37.38 -21.91 68.08
N ARG A 2 38.66 -22.19 67.77
CA ARG A 2 39.24 -21.80 66.45
C ARG A 2 38.65 -22.55 65.25
N LEU A 3 38.25 -23.81 65.42
CA LEU A 3 37.72 -24.63 64.33
C LEU A 3 36.29 -24.23 63.93
N THR A 4 35.43 -23.94 64.91
CA THR A 4 34.04 -23.53 64.69
C THR A 4 33.94 -22.21 63.93
N TRP A 5 34.82 -21.25 64.22
CA TRP A 5 34.90 -19.98 63.50
C TRP A 5 35.31 -20.14 62.03
N LYS A 6 36.22 -21.07 61.73
CA LYS A 6 36.61 -21.38 60.35
C LYS A 6 35.45 -21.99 59.57
N LEU A 7 34.70 -22.91 60.18
CA LEU A 7 33.53 -23.53 59.56
C LEU A 7 32.42 -22.50 59.27
N PHE A 8 32.13 -21.60 60.21
CA PHE A 8 31.16 -20.52 60.00
C PHE A 8 31.52 -19.63 58.80
N LYS A 9 32.81 -19.23 58.68
CA LYS A 9 33.29 -18.44 57.53
C LYS A 9 33.13 -19.18 56.21
N ILE A 10 33.41 -20.49 56.19
CA ILE A 10 33.24 -21.32 54.98
C ILE A 10 31.75 -21.39 54.59
N ILE A 11 30.84 -21.59 55.55
CA ILE A 11 29.39 -21.65 55.28
C ILE A 11 28.90 -20.33 54.69
N ILE A 12 29.27 -19.19 55.30
CA ILE A 12 28.92 -17.86 54.76
C ILE A 12 29.47 -17.71 53.35
N PHE A 13 30.74 -18.04 53.13
CA PHE A 13 31.36 -17.93 51.82
C PHE A 13 30.63 -18.77 50.76
N MET A 14 30.30 -20.02 51.08
CA MET A 14 29.54 -20.90 50.19
C MET A 14 28.13 -20.37 49.91
N ALA A 15 27.44 -19.83 50.92
CA ALA A 15 26.14 -19.20 50.75
C ALA A 15 26.22 -17.97 49.82
N CYS A 16 27.24 -17.12 49.99
CA CYS A 16 27.48 -15.98 49.11
C CYS A 16 27.77 -16.41 47.66
N VAL A 17 28.60 -17.45 47.47
CA VAL A 17 28.91 -17.99 46.14
C VAL A 17 27.67 -18.58 45.47
N ALA A 18 26.81 -19.28 46.23
CA ALA A 18 25.56 -19.83 45.72
C ALA A 18 24.58 -18.73 45.30
N CYS A 19 24.36 -17.70 46.14
CA CYS A 19 23.52 -16.56 45.81
C CYS A 19 24.04 -15.80 44.58
N PHE A 20 25.35 -15.57 44.51
CA PHE A 20 26.00 -14.91 43.37
C PHE A 20 25.82 -15.70 42.08
N SER A 21 26.01 -17.03 42.14
CA SER A 21 25.83 -17.91 40.98
C SER A 21 24.39 -17.91 40.50
N TRP A 22 23.42 -17.95 41.42
CA TRP A 22 21.99 -17.90 41.08
C TRP A 22 21.60 -16.56 40.45
N GLN A 23 22.03 -15.43 41.03
CA GLN A 23 21.80 -14.11 40.45
C GLN A 23 22.44 -14.00 39.06
N SER A 24 23.66 -14.51 38.90
CA SER A 24 24.36 -14.53 37.62
C SER A 24 23.61 -15.36 36.58
N ALA A 25 23.10 -16.55 36.93
CA ALA A 25 22.32 -17.39 36.03
C ALA A 25 21.05 -16.68 35.54
N ASN A 26 20.32 -16.00 36.43
CA ASN A 26 19.14 -15.21 36.06
C ASN A 26 19.49 -14.06 35.10
N PHE A 27 20.63 -13.37 35.33
CA PHE A 27 21.09 -12.33 34.41
C PHE A 27 21.51 -12.91 33.05
N PHE A 28 22.13 -14.09 33.01
CA PHE A 28 22.44 -14.76 31.76
C PHE A 28 21.17 -15.18 31.03
N GLU A 29 20.15 -15.70 31.72
CA GLU A 29 18.86 -16.03 31.12
C GLU A 29 18.20 -14.79 30.52
N LEU A 30 18.17 -13.68 31.24
CA LEU A 30 17.67 -12.40 30.72
C LEU A 30 18.48 -11.93 29.51
N TYR A 31 19.81 -12.00 29.56
CA TYR A 31 20.68 -11.62 28.46
C TYR A 31 20.43 -12.46 27.19
N PHE A 32 20.32 -13.78 27.33
CA PHE A 32 20.05 -14.71 26.22
C PHE A 32 18.58 -14.76 25.80
N SER A 33 17.67 -14.13 26.54
CA SER A 33 16.30 -13.91 26.08
C SER A 33 16.19 -12.79 25.02
N PHE A 34 17.27 -12.03 24.80
CA PHE A 34 17.35 -10.92 23.85
C PHE A 34 16.16 -9.94 23.93
N PRO A 35 15.84 -9.39 25.12
CA PRO A 35 14.72 -8.49 25.28
C PRO A 35 14.98 -7.19 24.51
N THR A 36 13.92 -6.60 23.95
CA THR A 36 13.99 -5.34 23.18
C THR A 36 13.13 -4.28 23.84
N ALA A 37 13.54 -3.02 23.70
CA ALA A 37 12.79 -1.86 24.16
C ALA A 37 12.61 -0.86 23.01
N THR A 38 11.41 -0.32 22.87
CA THR A 38 11.09 0.67 21.82
C THR A 38 11.38 2.07 22.32
N SER A 39 12.14 2.84 21.53
CA SER A 39 12.38 4.27 21.76
C SER A 39 11.71 5.06 20.65
N ILE A 40 10.96 6.10 21.01
CA ILE A 40 10.29 7.00 20.06
C ILE A 40 10.99 8.35 20.12
N GLU A 41 11.45 8.84 18.97
CA GLU A 41 12.11 10.13 18.85
C GLU A 41 11.40 10.96 17.77
N LEU A 42 11.06 12.20 18.12
CA LEU A 42 10.52 13.16 17.17
C LEU A 42 11.69 13.98 16.61
N THR A 43 11.88 13.91 15.30
CA THR A 43 12.93 14.65 14.60
C THR A 43 12.32 15.60 13.57
N TYR A 44 12.99 16.73 13.35
CA TYR A 44 12.62 17.74 12.36
C TYR A 44 13.80 17.92 11.39
N PRO A 45 14.01 16.98 10.44
CA PRO A 45 15.16 17.05 9.57
C PRO A 45 15.04 18.22 8.59
N GLU A 46 16.16 18.89 8.30
CA GLU A 46 16.21 19.97 7.32
C GLU A 46 15.87 19.50 5.90
N VAL A 47 16.19 18.24 5.60
CA VAL A 47 15.91 17.59 4.32
C VAL A 47 15.04 16.37 4.54
N LEU A 48 13.89 16.40 3.90
CA LEU A 48 12.85 15.40 4.04
C LEU A 48 12.60 14.76 2.68
N LYS A 49 12.64 13.42 2.60
CA LYS A 49 12.26 12.75 1.36
C LYS A 49 10.75 12.82 1.21
N LYS A 50 10.28 13.21 0.02
CA LYS A 50 8.86 13.29 -0.27
C LYS A 50 8.25 11.89 -0.36
N PRO A 51 7.05 11.66 0.16
CA PRO A 51 6.33 10.41 -0.07
C PRO A 51 5.86 10.32 -1.52
N ALA A 52 5.56 9.10 -1.95
CA ALA A 52 4.80 8.87 -3.17
C ALA A 52 3.31 9.06 -2.87
N VAL A 53 2.62 9.67 -3.83
CA VAL A 53 1.17 9.84 -3.82
C VAL A 53 0.62 9.15 -5.06
N THR A 54 -0.22 8.14 -4.85
CA THR A 54 -0.89 7.41 -5.92
C THR A 54 -2.37 7.77 -5.91
N LEU A 55 -2.86 8.24 -7.06
CA LEU A 55 -4.27 8.56 -7.30
C LEU A 55 -4.84 7.58 -8.32
N CYS A 56 -5.96 6.96 -8.00
CA CYS A 56 -6.65 6.04 -8.91
C CYS A 56 -8.10 6.48 -9.11
N ASN A 57 -8.52 6.55 -10.37
CA ASN A 57 -9.94 6.65 -10.67
C ASN A 57 -10.56 5.26 -10.51
N ASN A 58 -11.64 5.15 -9.73
CA ASN A 58 -12.33 3.87 -9.57
C ASN A 58 -13.04 3.38 -10.82
N ASN A 59 -13.17 4.24 -11.84
CA ASN A 59 -13.67 3.85 -13.13
C ASN A 59 -12.58 3.08 -13.91
N PRO A 60 -12.75 1.77 -14.14
CA PRO A 60 -11.69 0.93 -14.69
C PRO A 60 -11.34 1.31 -16.13
N VAL A 61 -12.35 1.64 -16.93
CA VAL A 61 -12.23 1.94 -18.36
C VAL A 61 -13.22 3.03 -18.73
N LYS A 62 -12.86 3.91 -19.65
CA LYS A 62 -13.79 4.88 -20.24
C LYS A 62 -14.88 4.14 -21.03
N ARG A 63 -16.14 4.46 -20.77
CA ARG A 63 -17.30 3.86 -21.44
C ARG A 63 -17.21 3.96 -22.96
N GLU A 64 -16.88 5.13 -23.49
CA GLU A 64 -16.79 5.36 -24.93
C GLU A 64 -15.75 4.42 -25.57
N LYS A 65 -14.55 4.35 -24.97
CA LYS A 65 -13.48 3.47 -25.43
C LYS A 65 -13.91 1.99 -25.38
N PHE A 66 -14.54 1.58 -24.28
CA PHE A 66 -14.99 0.20 -24.11
C PHE A 66 -16.03 -0.18 -25.18
N CYS A 67 -17.03 0.66 -25.42
CA CYS A 67 -18.08 0.37 -26.40
C CYS A 67 -17.63 0.54 -27.86
N ALA A 68 -16.58 1.32 -28.12
CA ALA A 68 -15.94 1.37 -29.44
C ALA A 68 -15.23 0.05 -29.78
N GLU A 69 -14.56 -0.56 -28.79
CA GLU A 69 -13.80 -1.81 -28.97
C GLU A 69 -14.70 -3.05 -28.88
N TYR A 70 -15.66 -3.05 -27.96
CA TYR A 70 -16.57 -4.17 -27.68
C TYR A 70 -18.04 -3.77 -27.91
N SER A 71 -18.36 -3.29 -29.11
CA SER A 71 -19.71 -2.79 -29.46
C SER A 71 -20.82 -3.83 -29.24
N HIS A 72 -20.54 -5.12 -29.49
CA HIS A 72 -21.47 -6.22 -29.24
C HIS A 72 -21.83 -6.42 -27.76
N LEU A 73 -20.98 -5.94 -26.84
CA LEU A 73 -21.21 -5.95 -25.40
C LEU A 73 -21.88 -4.66 -24.90
N CYS A 74 -22.22 -3.73 -25.78
CA CYS A 74 -22.93 -2.51 -25.41
C CYS A 74 -24.34 -2.47 -26.03
N GLN A 75 -25.23 -1.72 -25.39
CA GLN A 75 -26.60 -1.51 -25.85
C GLN A 75 -27.07 -0.11 -25.51
N LYS A 76 -28.02 0.38 -26.31
CA LYS A 76 -28.73 1.62 -26.00
C LYS A 76 -29.76 1.35 -24.89
N PRO A 77 -29.93 2.24 -23.90
CA PRO A 77 -30.96 2.07 -22.88
C PRO A 77 -32.36 1.98 -23.52
N ASN A 78 -33.15 0.96 -23.13
CA ASN A 78 -34.50 0.75 -23.68
C ASN A 78 -35.43 1.94 -23.45
N ASN A 79 -35.31 2.60 -22.29
CA ASN A 79 -36.04 3.80 -21.93
C ASN A 79 -35.06 4.92 -21.60
N LEU A 80 -34.68 5.70 -22.62
CA LEU A 80 -33.75 6.83 -22.47
C LEU A 80 -34.26 7.86 -21.45
N THR A 81 -35.55 8.20 -21.47
CA THR A 81 -36.13 9.21 -20.58
C THR A 81 -35.99 8.80 -19.12
N GLU A 82 -36.31 7.54 -18.80
CA GLU A 82 -36.15 7.03 -17.43
C GLU A 82 -34.67 6.91 -17.04
N PHE A 83 -33.82 6.44 -17.97
CA PHE A 83 -32.39 6.34 -17.74
C PHE A 83 -31.77 7.71 -17.41
N CYS A 84 -32.04 8.72 -18.23
CA CYS A 84 -31.54 10.08 -18.01
C CYS A 84 -32.12 10.72 -16.76
N LYS A 85 -33.35 10.37 -16.36
CA LYS A 85 -33.93 10.84 -15.09
C LYS A 85 -33.16 10.29 -13.88
N ARG A 86 -32.69 9.04 -13.96
CA ARG A 86 -31.90 8.40 -12.88
C ARG A 86 -30.41 8.77 -12.94
N HIS A 87 -29.87 8.97 -14.14
CA HIS A 87 -28.45 9.21 -14.39
C HIS A 87 -28.24 10.42 -15.31
N PRO A 88 -28.53 11.64 -14.82
CA PRO A 88 -28.52 12.85 -15.65
C PRO A 88 -27.15 13.16 -16.27
N TYR A 89 -26.06 12.76 -15.61
CA TYR A 89 -24.69 12.99 -16.06
C TYR A 89 -24.33 12.29 -17.38
N PHE A 90 -25.02 11.21 -17.77
CA PHE A 90 -24.81 10.60 -19.09
C PHE A 90 -25.53 11.32 -20.23
N CYS A 91 -26.48 12.20 -19.90
CA CYS A 91 -27.39 12.81 -20.87
C CYS A 91 -27.19 14.34 -20.97
N ILE A 92 -25.98 14.82 -20.65
CA ILE A 92 -25.61 16.23 -20.75
C ILE A 92 -25.45 16.64 -22.23
N ASP A 93 -24.88 15.74 -23.04
CA ASP A 93 -24.60 15.95 -24.46
C ASP A 93 -25.62 15.19 -25.34
N ASP A 94 -25.37 15.12 -26.66
CA ASP A 94 -26.21 14.37 -27.60
C ASP A 94 -26.31 12.89 -27.20
N VAL A 95 -27.52 12.46 -26.84
CA VAL A 95 -27.83 11.09 -26.41
C VAL A 95 -28.05 10.12 -27.58
N SER A 96 -27.92 10.59 -28.83
CA SER A 96 -28.13 9.77 -30.03
C SER A 96 -27.21 8.54 -30.04
N ASP A 97 -25.94 8.74 -29.67
CA ASP A 97 -24.90 7.72 -29.63
C ASP A 97 -24.69 7.10 -28.24
N LEU A 98 -25.59 7.38 -27.29
CA LEU A 98 -25.48 6.86 -25.93
C LEU A 98 -25.65 5.32 -25.91
N VAL A 99 -24.55 4.63 -25.65
CA VAL A 99 -24.49 3.19 -25.41
C VAL A 99 -23.86 2.88 -24.06
N ILE A 100 -24.38 1.88 -23.37
CA ILE A 100 -23.88 1.39 -22.08
C ILE A 100 -23.55 -0.11 -22.17
N PRO A 101 -22.61 -0.63 -21.37
CA PRO A 101 -22.34 -2.07 -21.37
C PRO A 101 -23.57 -2.88 -20.94
N LYS A 102 -23.75 -4.05 -21.56
CA LYS A 102 -24.79 -5.05 -21.29
C LYS A 102 -24.52 -5.75 -19.96
N LEU A 103 -24.68 -5.02 -18.87
CA LEU A 103 -24.43 -5.52 -17.52
C LEU A 103 -25.72 -5.96 -16.86
N GLY A 104 -25.60 -7.00 -16.02
CA GLY A 104 -26.66 -7.90 -15.53
C GLY A 104 -27.76 -7.29 -14.67
N TYR A 105 -28.45 -6.26 -15.15
CA TYR A 105 -29.81 -5.99 -14.73
C TYR A 105 -30.81 -6.96 -15.40
N TYR A 106 -30.42 -7.61 -16.53
CA TYR A 106 -31.33 -8.49 -17.32
C TYR A 106 -30.72 -9.75 -17.95
N VAL A 107 -29.43 -10.06 -17.78
CA VAL A 107 -28.84 -11.30 -18.37
C VAL A 107 -27.71 -11.84 -17.50
N ASN A 108 -27.82 -13.10 -17.06
CA ASN A 108 -26.78 -13.78 -16.27
C ASN A 108 -25.48 -14.04 -17.08
N ASN A 109 -25.56 -14.10 -18.41
CA ASN A 109 -24.44 -14.55 -19.24
C ASN A 109 -23.50 -13.40 -19.65
N SER A 110 -24.00 -12.17 -19.84
CA SER A 110 -23.18 -11.05 -20.36
C SER A 110 -22.26 -10.43 -19.30
N ALA A 111 -22.50 -10.67 -18.02
CA ALA A 111 -21.65 -10.17 -16.94
C ALA A 111 -20.24 -10.79 -16.98
N HIS A 112 -20.13 -12.07 -17.33
CA HIS A 112 -18.85 -12.76 -17.45
C HIS A 112 -18.04 -12.28 -18.65
N GLU A 113 -18.69 -12.08 -19.80
CA GLU A 113 -18.04 -11.57 -21.02
C GLU A 113 -17.52 -10.15 -20.84
N VAL A 114 -18.33 -9.26 -20.25
CA VAL A 114 -17.90 -7.88 -19.92
C VAL A 114 -16.74 -7.89 -18.94
N ARG A 115 -16.79 -8.76 -17.91
CA ARG A 115 -15.70 -8.88 -16.94
C ARG A 115 -14.41 -9.36 -17.62
N ASN A 116 -14.49 -10.35 -18.50
CA ASN A 116 -13.34 -10.87 -19.23
C ASN A 116 -12.75 -9.80 -20.16
N ALA A 117 -13.58 -9.06 -20.90
CA ALA A 117 -13.14 -7.96 -21.75
C ALA A 117 -12.45 -6.85 -20.93
N ILE A 118 -12.99 -6.51 -19.76
CA ILE A 118 -12.34 -5.56 -18.84
C ILE A 118 -10.98 -6.10 -18.38
N MET A 119 -10.90 -7.38 -18.00
CA MET A 119 -9.64 -8.01 -17.61
C MET A 119 -8.62 -8.04 -18.76
N GLU A 120 -9.05 -8.28 -20.00
CA GLU A 120 -8.19 -8.22 -21.19
C GLU A 120 -7.64 -6.81 -21.41
N ILE A 121 -8.48 -5.77 -21.31
CA ILE A 121 -8.04 -4.37 -21.38
C ILE A 121 -7.02 -4.10 -20.27
N TYR A 122 -7.28 -4.58 -19.05
CA TYR A 122 -6.35 -4.45 -17.93
C TYR A 122 -5.02 -5.13 -18.23
N ILE A 123 -5.01 -6.41 -18.61
CA ILE A 123 -3.80 -7.17 -18.93
C ILE A 123 -3.03 -6.48 -20.05
N HIS A 124 -3.70 -6.07 -21.14
CA HIS A 124 -3.03 -5.38 -22.23
C HIS A 124 -2.46 -4.02 -21.77
N SER A 125 -3.19 -3.27 -20.94
CA SER A 125 -2.73 -1.99 -20.39
C SER A 125 -1.56 -2.16 -19.41
N SER A 126 -1.61 -3.17 -18.54
CA SER A 126 -0.57 -3.54 -17.59
C SER A 126 0.69 -3.94 -18.34
N ILE A 127 0.60 -4.83 -19.32
CA ILE A 127 1.73 -5.21 -20.18
C ILE A 127 2.27 -3.98 -20.92
N LYS A 128 1.42 -3.09 -21.45
CA LYS A 128 1.88 -1.83 -22.07
C LYS A 128 2.58 -0.91 -21.07
N SER A 129 2.11 -0.83 -19.83
CA SER A 129 2.71 -0.03 -18.74
C SER A 129 3.99 -0.65 -18.17
N MET A 130 4.17 -1.96 -18.35
CA MET A 130 5.33 -2.73 -17.93
C MET A 130 6.43 -2.72 -19.01
N VAL A 131 6.03 -2.78 -20.29
CA VAL A 131 6.92 -2.61 -21.47
C VAL A 131 7.32 -1.14 -21.66
N ARG A 132 6.49 -0.20 -21.20
CA ARG A 132 6.73 1.23 -21.18
C ARG A 132 6.75 1.68 -19.72
N GLY A 133 7.74 1.18 -18.97
CA GLY A 133 7.84 1.31 -17.51
C GLY A 133 7.34 2.65 -16.98
N SER A 134 6.49 2.60 -15.94
CA SER A 134 5.83 3.75 -15.28
C SER A 134 4.59 4.25 -16.01
N LEU A 135 3.39 3.83 -15.57
CA LEU A 135 2.14 4.63 -15.68
C LEU A 135 1.07 4.17 -14.65
N SER A 136 1.49 3.98 -13.39
CA SER A 136 0.81 4.73 -12.34
C SER A 136 1.15 6.19 -12.61
N TRP A 137 0.27 7.15 -12.41
CA TRP A 137 0.71 8.55 -12.38
C TRP A 137 1.51 8.79 -11.08
N THR A 138 2.61 8.06 -10.88
CA THR A 138 3.74 8.53 -10.10
C THR A 138 4.24 9.75 -10.86
N VAL A 139 3.81 10.93 -10.43
CA VAL A 139 4.43 12.18 -10.85
C VAL A 139 5.92 12.01 -10.52
N PRO A 140 6.83 11.93 -11.51
CA PRO A 140 8.23 11.68 -11.23
C PRO A 140 8.78 12.92 -10.53
N PHE A 141 9.00 12.82 -9.21
CA PHE A 141 9.78 13.80 -8.47
C PHE A 141 11.26 13.53 -8.79
N ASP A 142 11.73 14.17 -9.86
CA ASP A 142 13.13 14.12 -10.30
C ASP A 142 14.10 14.68 -9.23
N ASP A 143 15.26 14.03 -9.18
CA ASP A 143 16.27 14.04 -8.13
C ASP A 143 17.21 15.23 -8.25
N ARG A 144 16.79 16.41 -7.76
CA ARG A 144 17.72 17.51 -7.42
C ARG A 144 17.21 18.28 -6.21
N THR A 145 17.78 18.00 -5.04
CA THR A 145 17.75 18.81 -3.80
C THR A 145 16.84 20.05 -3.85
N VAL A 146 15.55 19.85 -3.59
CA VAL A 146 14.55 20.93 -3.51
C VAL A 146 14.35 21.29 -2.04
N ARG A 147 14.75 22.51 -1.67
CA ARG A 147 14.28 23.19 -0.46
C ARG A 147 12.75 23.16 -0.46
N ILE A 148 12.16 22.70 0.63
CA ILE A 148 10.72 22.59 0.79
C ILE A 148 10.12 24.00 0.84
N ASP A 149 9.59 24.46 -0.29
CA ASP A 149 8.58 25.50 -0.32
C ASP A 149 7.27 24.91 -0.86
N TYR A 150 6.29 24.93 0.04
CA TYR A 150 4.83 24.74 -0.04
C TYR A 150 4.13 24.32 -1.35
N MET A 151 3.27 23.29 -1.20
CA MET A 151 1.98 23.05 -1.88
C MET A 151 1.93 22.96 -3.41
N ASN A 152 2.05 21.73 -3.93
CA ASN A 152 1.45 21.42 -5.23
C ASN A 152 -0.05 21.18 -5.01
N GLU A 153 -0.88 22.17 -5.36
CA GLU A 153 -2.32 21.97 -5.51
C GLU A 153 -2.58 21.23 -6.82
N PHE A 154 -3.36 20.15 -6.76
CA PHE A 154 -3.74 19.36 -7.93
C PHE A 154 -5.24 19.46 -8.15
N TYR A 155 -5.63 19.74 -9.39
CA TYR A 155 -7.03 19.71 -9.83
C TYR A 155 -7.27 18.41 -10.59
N ILE A 156 -8.16 17.58 -10.06
CA ILE A 156 -8.54 16.31 -10.70
C ILE A 156 -9.94 16.49 -11.26
N THR A 157 -10.07 16.31 -12.57
CA THR A 157 -11.36 16.35 -13.26
C THR A 157 -11.80 14.93 -13.59
N ILE A 158 -12.92 14.48 -13.00
CA ILE A 158 -13.56 13.24 -13.43
C ILE A 158 -14.65 13.56 -14.45
N ARG A 159 -14.67 12.81 -15.55
CA ARG A 159 -15.78 12.82 -16.52
C ARG A 159 -16.79 11.76 -16.13
N GLU A 160 -17.86 12.16 -15.45
CA GLU A 160 -18.89 11.24 -14.97
C GLU A 160 -19.61 10.54 -16.14
N GLN A 161 -19.75 11.21 -17.30
CA GLN A 161 -20.31 10.62 -18.52
C GLN A 161 -19.51 9.44 -19.11
N GLU A 162 -18.24 9.31 -18.70
CA GLU A 162 -17.34 8.24 -19.13
C GLU A 162 -17.26 7.07 -18.15
N THR A 163 -18.08 7.09 -17.09
CA THR A 163 -18.17 5.96 -16.15
C THR A 163 -18.71 4.72 -16.86
N LEU A 164 -18.02 3.59 -16.69
CA LEU A 164 -18.38 2.34 -17.33
C LEU A 164 -19.71 1.80 -16.81
N TYR A 165 -19.96 2.01 -15.52
CA TYR A 165 -21.09 1.50 -14.77
C TYR A 165 -22.02 2.64 -14.35
N PRO A 166 -23.26 2.71 -14.88
CA PRO A 166 -24.16 3.82 -14.56
C PRO A 166 -24.51 3.96 -13.07
N TRP A 167 -24.50 2.87 -12.31
CA TRP A 167 -24.79 2.86 -10.87
C TRP A 167 -23.55 3.08 -9.99
N THR A 168 -22.35 3.14 -10.56
CA THR A 168 -21.14 3.37 -9.78
C THR A 168 -20.90 4.85 -9.66
N ILE A 169 -20.72 5.31 -8.42
CA ILE A 169 -20.37 6.69 -8.16
C ILE A 169 -18.88 6.85 -8.49
N PRO A 170 -18.50 7.74 -9.42
CA PRO A 170 -17.10 8.02 -9.68
C PRO A 170 -16.45 8.61 -8.43
N HIS A 171 -15.30 8.06 -8.05
CA HIS A 171 -14.49 8.60 -6.97
C HIS A 171 -13.01 8.40 -7.26
N ILE A 172 -12.18 9.20 -6.59
CA ILE A 172 -10.73 9.01 -6.59
C ILE A 172 -10.34 8.28 -5.33
N LEU A 173 -9.54 7.24 -5.49
CA LEU A 173 -8.82 6.59 -4.41
C LEU A 173 -7.44 7.24 -4.30
N LEU A 174 -7.09 7.67 -3.09
CA LEU A 174 -5.82 8.29 -2.75
C LEU A 174 -5.04 7.37 -1.82
N SER A 175 -3.80 7.05 -2.17
CA SER A 175 -2.86 6.41 -1.24
C SER A 175 -1.57 7.22 -1.15
N VAL A 176 -1.07 7.40 0.07
CA VAL A 176 0.21 8.05 0.37
C VAL A 176 1.12 7.02 0.99
N HIS A 177 2.27 6.77 0.36
CA HIS A 177 3.15 5.67 0.73
C HIS A 177 4.62 6.01 0.53
N SER A 178 5.52 5.13 0.99
CA SER A 178 6.95 5.22 0.70
C SER A 178 7.18 5.13 -0.82
N PRO A 179 8.06 5.96 -1.40
CA PRO A 179 8.38 5.88 -2.84
C PRO A 179 9.09 4.59 -3.24
N PHE A 180 9.45 3.74 -2.27
CA PHE A 180 10.14 2.46 -2.51
C PHE A 180 9.20 1.25 -2.43
N GLU A 181 7.92 1.47 -2.14
CA GLU A 181 6.92 0.41 -2.03
C GLU A 181 5.79 0.65 -3.03
N PRO A 182 5.38 -0.40 -3.76
CA PRO A 182 4.14 -0.35 -4.51
C PRO A 182 2.96 -0.38 -3.53
N VAL A 183 1.86 0.26 -3.91
CA VAL A 183 0.61 0.21 -3.16
C VAL A 183 -0.54 -0.12 -4.10
N ASN A 184 -1.57 -0.79 -3.57
CA ASN A 184 -2.85 -0.93 -4.23
C ASN A 184 -3.87 0.05 -3.63
N PRO A 185 -4.19 1.18 -4.29
CA PRO A 185 -5.17 2.14 -3.78
C PRO A 185 -6.58 1.58 -3.61
N PHE A 186 -6.92 0.45 -4.24
CA PHE A 186 -8.23 -0.19 -4.04
C PHE A 186 -8.35 -0.92 -2.70
N GLU A 187 -7.24 -1.30 -2.09
CA GLU A 187 -7.21 -1.99 -0.80
C GLU A 187 -6.82 -1.05 0.34
N GLU A 188 -5.86 -0.17 0.10
CA GLU A 188 -5.24 0.68 1.12
C GLU A 188 -5.53 2.18 0.92
N GLY A 189 -6.23 2.55 -0.15
CA GLY A 189 -6.51 3.94 -0.47
C GLY A 189 -7.74 4.49 0.24
N GLU A 190 -7.73 5.81 0.41
CA GLU A 190 -8.83 6.60 0.96
C GLU A 190 -9.71 7.18 -0.17
N PHE A 191 -11.02 7.18 0.04
CA PHE A 191 -11.97 7.70 -0.93
C PHE A 191 -12.07 9.23 -0.86
N LEU A 192 -11.82 9.90 -1.98
CA LEU A 192 -12.04 11.33 -2.17
C LEU A 192 -13.38 11.58 -2.88
N GLN A 193 -14.22 12.41 -2.26
CA GLN A 193 -15.49 12.86 -2.82
C GLN A 193 -15.27 14.00 -3.82
N LEU A 194 -16.09 14.02 -4.86
CA LEU A 194 -16.05 15.08 -5.87
C LEU A 194 -16.61 16.40 -5.32
N GLY A 195 -16.12 17.51 -5.86
CA GLY A 195 -16.56 18.86 -5.49
C GLY A 195 -15.92 19.42 -4.21
N TYR A 196 -15.00 18.70 -3.57
CA TYR A 196 -14.35 19.14 -2.34
C TYR A 196 -12.87 19.44 -2.53
N ARG A 197 -12.38 20.38 -1.71
CA ARG A 197 -10.94 20.64 -1.57
C ARG A 197 -10.40 19.88 -0.38
N TYR A 198 -9.35 19.10 -0.60
CA TYR A 198 -8.71 18.29 0.42
C TYR A 198 -7.37 18.87 0.83
N ILE A 199 -7.13 18.95 2.14
CA ILE A 199 -5.82 19.31 2.70
C ILE A 199 -5.21 18.03 3.29
N LEU A 200 -4.04 17.65 2.77
CA LEU A 200 -3.29 16.48 3.21
C LEU A 200 -2.22 16.90 4.20
N ASN A 201 -2.41 16.56 5.48
CA ASN A 201 -1.39 16.75 6.51
C ASN A 201 -0.62 15.44 6.69
N ILE A 202 0.62 15.40 6.20
CA ILE A 202 1.43 14.19 6.19
C ILE A 202 2.42 14.23 7.36
N ARG A 203 2.37 13.19 8.20
CA ARG A 203 3.40 12.86 9.19
C ARG A 203 4.17 11.65 8.72
N MET A 204 5.48 11.70 8.80
CA MET A 204 6.35 10.58 8.43
C MET A 204 6.92 9.90 9.66
N GLU A 205 6.89 8.57 9.64
CA GLU A 205 7.34 7.73 10.73
C GLU A 205 8.38 6.74 10.21
N GLU A 206 9.48 6.60 10.94
CA GLU A 206 10.58 5.68 10.66
C GLU A 206 10.66 4.61 11.73
N VAL A 207 10.67 3.34 11.32
CA VAL A 207 10.80 2.20 12.25
C VAL A 207 12.12 1.48 12.02
N HIS A 208 12.94 1.47 13.07
CA HIS A 208 14.23 0.80 13.10
C HIS A 208 14.14 -0.49 13.91
N LEU A 209 14.37 -1.63 13.25
CA LEU A 209 14.39 -2.94 13.88
C LEU A 209 15.81 -3.46 14.05
N LEU A 210 15.97 -4.33 15.05
CA LEU A 210 17.23 -5.00 15.38
C LEU A 210 17.36 -6.32 14.60
N GLU A 211 18.53 -6.58 14.03
CA GLU A 211 18.79 -7.86 13.35
C GLU A 211 18.74 -9.07 14.31
N SER A 212 18.70 -10.29 13.77
CA SER A 212 18.86 -11.52 14.55
C SER A 212 20.09 -11.44 15.47
N PRO A 213 20.03 -11.87 16.75
CA PRO A 213 19.06 -12.80 17.35
C PRO A 213 17.82 -12.16 17.99
N TYR A 214 17.63 -10.85 17.87
CA TYR A 214 16.46 -10.19 18.44
C TYR A 214 15.18 -10.61 17.70
N GLN A 215 14.08 -10.79 18.44
CA GLN A 215 12.79 -11.28 17.91
C GLN A 215 11.99 -10.19 17.18
N THR A 216 12.63 -9.43 16.29
CA THR A 216 11.98 -8.37 15.53
C THR A 216 11.60 -8.80 14.10
N ASN A 217 11.99 -10.03 13.69
CA ASN A 217 11.79 -10.56 12.33
C ASN A 217 12.35 -9.65 11.22
N CYS A 218 13.45 -8.98 11.54
CA CYS A 218 14.01 -8.01 10.63
C CYS A 218 14.75 -8.65 9.44
N LYS A 219 14.49 -8.14 8.23
CA LYS A 219 15.27 -8.45 7.01
C LYS A 219 15.78 -7.20 6.30
N ASP A 220 17.08 -7.11 6.02
CA ASP A 220 17.65 -5.99 5.24
C ASP A 220 17.50 -6.25 3.74
N TYR A 221 16.34 -5.86 3.21
CA TYR A 221 16.04 -5.98 1.78
C TYR A 221 17.00 -5.18 0.89
N ASN A 222 17.62 -4.10 1.38
CA ASN A 222 18.55 -3.33 0.55
C ASN A 222 19.88 -4.07 0.36
N ASN A 223 20.37 -4.76 1.39
CA ASN A 223 21.57 -5.59 1.24
C ASN A 223 21.28 -6.80 0.35
N VAL A 224 20.17 -7.51 0.60
CA VAL A 224 19.75 -8.65 -0.24
C VAL A 224 19.60 -8.24 -1.71
N TRP A 225 18.98 -7.08 -1.98
CA TRP A 225 18.84 -6.56 -3.34
C TRP A 225 20.19 -6.22 -3.98
N LYS A 226 21.13 -5.64 -3.23
CA LYS A 226 22.49 -5.36 -3.73
C LYS A 226 23.27 -6.63 -4.02
N GLU A 227 23.21 -7.61 -3.13
CA GLU A 227 23.87 -8.93 -3.28
C GLU A 227 23.34 -9.69 -4.49
N ASN A 228 22.04 -9.54 -4.79
CA ASN A 228 21.39 -10.14 -5.96
C ASN A 228 21.53 -9.29 -7.23
N ASN A 229 22.62 -8.55 -7.43
CA ASN A 229 22.84 -7.71 -8.62
C ASN A 229 21.69 -6.74 -8.92
N LYS A 230 21.09 -6.13 -7.88
CA LYS A 230 19.96 -5.21 -7.98
C LYS A 230 18.68 -5.88 -8.53
N THR A 231 18.51 -7.17 -8.27
CA THR A 231 17.29 -7.92 -8.59
C THR A 231 16.57 -8.36 -7.32
N GLY A 232 15.25 -8.56 -7.42
CA GLY A 232 14.41 -8.99 -6.31
C GLY A 232 13.74 -7.85 -5.51
N PRO A 233 12.97 -8.22 -4.47
CA PRO A 233 12.13 -7.30 -3.72
C PRO A 233 12.95 -6.39 -2.82
N ARG A 234 12.58 -5.10 -2.78
CA ARG A 234 13.22 -4.07 -1.93
C ARG A 234 12.48 -3.82 -0.61
N SER A 235 11.35 -4.48 -0.43
CA SER A 235 10.52 -4.43 0.77
C SER A 235 9.75 -5.75 0.90
N GLN A 236 9.09 -5.97 2.04
CA GLN A 236 8.31 -7.20 2.26
C GLN A 236 7.04 -7.25 1.41
N GLU A 237 6.49 -6.10 1.07
CA GLU A 237 5.25 -5.87 0.34
C GLU A 237 5.45 -6.22 -1.13
N VAL A 238 6.64 -5.91 -1.66
CA VAL A 238 7.03 -6.32 -3.01
C VAL A 238 7.07 -7.84 -3.16
N LEU A 239 7.28 -8.63 -2.10
CA LEU A 239 7.23 -10.10 -2.19
C LEU A 239 5.85 -10.64 -2.58
N PHE A 240 4.77 -9.90 -2.31
CA PHE A 240 3.40 -10.32 -2.60
C PHE A 240 2.90 -9.93 -4.00
N VAL A 241 3.60 -9.01 -4.67
CA VAL A 241 3.26 -8.57 -6.03
C VAL A 241 3.53 -9.66 -7.09
N PRO A 242 4.69 -10.36 -7.12
CA PRO A 242 4.99 -11.32 -8.18
C PRO A 242 4.22 -12.64 -8.05
N THR A 243 3.58 -12.93 -6.90
CA THR A 243 2.73 -14.12 -6.79
C THR A 243 1.45 -14.00 -7.62
N LEU A 244 1.00 -12.79 -7.98
CA LEU A 244 -0.16 -12.64 -8.86
C LEU A 244 0.16 -13.04 -10.31
N ASP A 245 1.36 -12.72 -10.81
CA ASP A 245 1.77 -13.07 -12.18
C ASP A 245 1.92 -14.60 -12.34
N SER A 246 2.45 -15.30 -11.33
CA SER A 246 2.52 -16.77 -11.35
C SER A 246 1.18 -17.47 -11.09
N TYR A 247 0.22 -16.81 -10.43
CA TYR A 247 -1.12 -17.35 -10.19
C TYR A 247 -2.07 -17.10 -11.37
N LEU A 248 -1.87 -16.05 -12.17
CA LEU A 248 -2.70 -15.77 -13.35
C LEU A 248 -2.50 -16.81 -14.47
N GLU A 249 -1.37 -17.53 -14.49
CA GLU A 249 -1.17 -18.66 -15.39
C GLU A 249 -1.81 -19.98 -14.91
N ALA A 250 -2.28 -20.06 -13.65
CA ALA A 250 -2.81 -21.30 -13.08
C ALA A 250 -4.14 -21.06 -12.34
N ASN A 251 -5.23 -21.37 -13.03
CA ASN A 251 -6.62 -21.51 -12.54
C ASN A 251 -7.42 -20.23 -12.24
N SER A 252 -8.42 -20.05 -13.09
CA SER A 252 -9.58 -19.18 -12.98
C SER A 252 -10.53 -19.58 -11.83
N THR A 253 -10.19 -19.25 -10.58
CA THR A 253 -11.18 -19.05 -9.49
C THR A 253 -10.56 -18.21 -8.36
N ILE A 254 -10.87 -16.92 -8.29
CA ILE A 254 -10.39 -16.03 -7.21
C ILE A 254 -11.50 -15.83 -6.18
N HIS A 255 -11.35 -16.46 -5.02
CA HIS A 255 -12.07 -16.11 -3.79
C HIS A 255 -11.25 -15.07 -3.02
N TYR A 256 -11.80 -13.87 -2.84
CA TYR A 256 -11.21 -12.84 -1.98
C TYR A 256 -11.55 -13.13 -0.51
N ILE A 257 -10.54 -13.36 0.33
CA ILE A 257 -10.66 -13.32 1.79
C ILE A 257 -9.96 -12.04 2.25
N SER A 258 -10.74 -11.05 2.66
CA SER A 258 -10.22 -9.81 3.27
C SER A 258 -9.88 -10.05 4.74
N LEU A 259 -8.63 -9.80 5.10
CA LEU A 259 -8.24 -9.45 6.47
C LEU A 259 -7.44 -8.16 6.38
N VAL A 260 -8.10 -7.06 6.77
CA VAL A 260 -7.54 -5.72 6.86
C VAL A 260 -6.59 -5.67 8.07
N ASN A 261 -5.33 -5.37 7.83
CA ASN A 261 -4.42 -4.85 8.85
C ASN A 261 -3.43 -3.91 8.16
N ILE A 262 -3.49 -2.63 8.52
CA ILE A 262 -2.47 -1.64 8.19
C ILE A 262 -1.14 -2.19 8.74
N ARG A 263 -0.25 -2.65 7.85
CA ARG A 263 1.03 -3.26 8.22
C ARG A 263 2.17 -2.27 7.98
N ILE A 264 2.79 -1.91 9.10
CA ILE A 264 3.96 -1.05 9.24
C ILE A 264 5.17 -1.75 8.59
N LEU A 265 5.98 -0.98 7.88
CA LEU A 265 7.21 -1.44 7.26
C LEU A 265 8.42 -1.27 8.17
N TYR A 266 9.30 -2.25 8.10
CA TYR A 266 10.38 -2.43 9.07
C TYR A 266 11.75 -2.46 8.38
N ARG A 267 12.72 -1.67 8.86
CA ARG A 267 14.09 -1.70 8.35
C ARG A 267 15.05 -2.24 9.39
N CYS A 268 15.95 -3.13 8.95
CA CYS A 268 17.07 -3.53 9.80
C CYS A 268 18.12 -2.45 9.82
N VAL A 269 18.51 -2.07 11.03
CA VAL A 269 19.65 -1.20 11.21
C VAL A 269 20.81 -2.05 11.72
N LYS A 270 21.70 -2.45 10.80
CA LYS A 270 23.13 -2.43 11.15
C LYS A 270 23.51 -0.97 11.35
N LYS A 271 24.22 -0.65 12.45
CA LYS A 271 24.70 0.71 12.78
C LYS A 271 25.06 1.48 11.49
N GLY A 272 24.21 2.43 11.07
CA GLY A 272 24.50 3.33 9.95
C GLY A 272 23.59 3.33 8.70
N ALA A 273 22.45 2.61 8.64
CA ALA A 273 21.52 2.71 7.49
C ALA A 273 20.19 3.39 7.82
N ARG A 274 19.82 4.43 7.05
CA ARG A 274 18.60 5.27 7.22
C ARG A 274 17.51 5.01 6.18
N LEU A 275 16.26 5.03 6.66
CA LEU A 275 14.98 5.37 6.02
C LEU A 275 13.97 4.25 5.71
N ILE A 276 12.80 4.32 6.37
CA ILE A 276 11.46 3.87 5.93
C ILE A 276 10.49 4.98 6.27
N ILE A 277 9.75 5.51 5.32
CA ILE A 277 8.79 6.58 5.58
C ILE A 277 7.39 5.95 5.61
N ILE A 278 6.79 5.81 6.78
CA ILE A 278 5.36 5.57 6.91
C ILE A 278 4.70 6.94 6.96
N SER A 279 3.99 7.29 5.89
CA SER A 279 3.28 8.56 5.81
C SER A 279 1.86 8.37 6.29
N TYR A 280 1.54 8.83 7.50
CA TYR A 280 0.15 8.99 7.90
C TYR A 280 -0.35 10.35 7.37
N ALA A 281 -1.31 10.29 6.44
CA ALA A 281 -2.00 11.48 5.95
C ALA A 281 -3.32 11.65 6.71
N ARG A 282 -3.43 12.71 7.51
CA ARG A 282 -4.76 13.16 7.97
C ARG A 282 -5.39 13.97 6.84
N ILE A 283 -6.43 13.41 6.25
CA ILE A 283 -7.24 14.07 5.22
C ILE A 283 -8.28 14.94 5.91
N VAL A 284 -8.21 16.25 5.70
CA VAL A 284 -9.23 17.18 6.18
C VAL A 284 -10.06 17.65 5.00
N LYS A 285 -11.35 17.31 5.02
CA LYS A 285 -12.35 17.82 4.09
C LYS A 285 -12.68 19.26 4.48
N LYS A 286 -12.65 20.18 3.52
CA LYS A 286 -13.06 21.57 3.71
C LYS A 286 -14.29 21.83 2.84
N ASP A 287 -15.34 22.35 3.48
CA ASP A 287 -16.56 22.83 2.82
C ASP A 287 -16.32 24.20 2.15
#